data_AF-A0A7J3WZ86-F1
#
_entry.id   AF-A0A7J3WZ86-F1
#
_cell.length_a   1.000
_cell.length_b   1.000
_cell.length_c   1.000
_cell.angle_alpha   90.00
_cell.angle_beta   90.00
_cell.angle_gamma   90.00
#
_symmetry.space_group_name_H-M   'P 1'
#
loop_
_entity.id
_entity.type
_entity.pdbx_description
1 polymer ?
#
loop_
_entity_poly.entity_id
_entity_poly.type
_entity_poly.pdbx_seq_one_letter_code
_entity_poly.pdbx_strand_id
1 'polypeptide(L)' 'MERFEEAKRWAAQSLRDLKAAEDSFRFKNYEWSCFQSQQAAEKA' A
#
# COMPACT_ATOMS: atom_id res chain seq x y z
N MET A 1 23.44 1.85 7.08
CA MET A 1 22.36 1.43 8.01
C MET A 1 21.05 2.16 7.68
N GLU A 2 21.05 3.48 7.49
CA GLU A 2 19.85 4.27 7.15
C GLU A 2 19.02 3.73 5.97
N ARG A 3 19.66 3.34 4.86
CA ARG A 3 18.95 2.84 3.68
C ARG A 3 18.10 1.59 3.95
N PHE A 4 18.52 0.73 4.88
CA PHE A 4 17.74 -0.44 5.27
C PHE A 4 16.53 -0.06 6.13
N GLU A 5 16.67 0.94 7.00
CA GLU A 5 15.54 1.45 7.79
C GLU A 5 14.52 2.19 6.92
N GLU A 6 14.98 2.96 5.94
CA GLU A 6 14.09 3.61 4.97
C GLU A 6 13.38 2.57 4.09
N ALA A 7 14.09 1.53 3.63
CA ALA A 7 13.46 0.42 2.90
C ALA A 7 12.39 -0.30 3.74
N LYS A 8 12.67 -0.57 5.04
CA LYS A 8 11.66 -1.14 5.96
C LYS A 8 10.46 -0.22 6.12
N ARG A 9 10.67 1.10 6.20
CA ARG A 9 9.60 2.09 6.30
C ARG A 9 8.71 2.07 5.06
N TRP A 10 9.29 2.06 3.86
CA TRP A 10 8.55 1.98 2.60
C TRP A 10 7.79 0.65 2.47
N ALA A 11 8.42 -0.47 2.79
CA ALA A 11 7.77 -1.78 2.83
C ALA A 11 6.60 -1.83 3.84
N ALA A 12 6.76 -1.21 5.01
CA ALA A 12 5.65 -1.12 5.98
C ALA A 12 4.49 -0.25 5.44
N GLN A 13 4.77 0.75 4.60
CA GLN A 13 3.74 1.56 3.98
C GLN A 13 3.04 0.83 2.83
N SER A 14 3.76 0.09 1.99
CA SER A 14 3.13 -0.70 0.91
C SER A 14 2.13 -1.72 1.47
N LEU A 15 2.45 -2.35 2.61
CA LEU A 15 1.53 -3.27 3.29
C LEU A 15 0.27 -2.57 3.83
N ARG A 16 0.39 -1.34 4.33
CA ARG A 16 -0.77 -0.53 4.76
C ARG A 16 -1.65 -0.14 3.57
N ASP A 17 -1.04 0.24 2.45
CA ASP A 17 -1.76 0.61 1.24
C ASP A 17 -2.49 -0.61 0.65
N LEU A 18 -1.86 -1.79 0.66
CA LEU A 18 -2.51 -3.05 0.26
C LEU A 18 -3.71 -3.38 1.15
N LYS A 19 -3.56 -3.25 2.47
CA LYS A 19 -4.67 -3.46 3.41
C LYS A 19 -5.84 -2.49 3.13
N ALA A 20 -5.54 -1.23 2.87
CA ALA A 20 -6.55 -0.24 2.51
C ALA A 20 -7.25 -0.59 1.19
N ALA A 21 -6.49 -1.08 0.18
CA ALA A 21 -7.05 -1.52 -1.09
C ALA A 21 -8.04 -2.70 -0.92
N GLU A 22 -7.71 -3.66 -0.05
CA GLU A 22 -8.60 -4.78 0.29
C GLU A 22 -9.88 -4.31 0.99
N ASP A 23 -9.77 -3.34 1.92
CA ASP A 23 -10.92 -2.80 2.62
C ASP A 23 -11.82 -2.03 1.65
N SER A 24 -11.25 -1.17 0.80
CA SER A 24 -11.98 -0.49 -0.28
C SER A 24 -12.69 -1.46 -1.22
N PHE A 25 -12.03 -2.58 -1.58
CA PHE A 25 -12.65 -3.62 -2.39
C PHE A 25 -13.86 -4.24 -1.70
N ARG A 26 -13.75 -4.59 -0.40
CA ARG A 26 -14.85 -5.15 0.40
C ARG A 26 -16.05 -4.19 0.48
N PHE A 27 -15.81 -2.88 0.52
CA PHE A 27 -16.85 -1.86 0.51
C PHE A 27 -17.31 -1.43 -0.89
N LYS A 28 -16.85 -2.10 -1.95
CA LYS A 28 -17.17 -1.81 -3.36
C LYS A 28 -16.73 -0.41 -3.85
N ASN A 29 -15.77 0.20 -3.16
CA ASN A 29 -15.10 1.44 -3.58
C ASN A 29 -13.98 1.08 -4.55
N TYR A 30 -14.33 0.63 -5.76
CA TYR A 30 -13.39 -0.01 -6.68
C TYR A 30 -12.29 0.95 -7.17
N GLU A 31 -12.63 2.22 -7.40
CA GLU A 31 -11.68 3.26 -7.79
C GLU A 31 -10.61 3.47 -6.70
N TRP A 32 -11.02 3.46 -5.43
CA TRP A 32 -10.11 3.55 -4.30
C TRP A 32 -9.26 2.32 -4.15
N SER A 33 -9.83 1.14 -4.35
CA SER A 33 -9.09 -0.13 -4.34
C SER A 33 -7.99 -0.15 -5.40
N CYS A 34 -8.28 0.28 -6.63
CA CYS A 34 -7.30 0.38 -7.70
C CYS A 34 -6.19 1.41 -7.39
N PHE A 35 -6.57 2.60 -6.91
CA PHE A 35 -5.62 3.64 -6.53
C PHE A 35 -4.67 3.16 -5.42
N GLN A 36 -5.21 2.57 -4.36
CA GLN A 36 -4.43 2.07 -3.23
C GLN A 36 -3.53 0.89 -3.62
N SER A 37 -3.97 0.05 -4.56
CA SER A 37 -3.13 -1.03 -5.11
C SER A 37 -1.92 -0.50 -5.88
N GLN A 38 -2.10 0.53 -6.71
CA GLN A 38 -0.97 1.19 -7.39
C GLN A 38 -0.01 1.83 -6.39
N GLN A 39 -0.55 2.52 -5.38
CA GLN A 39 0.25 3.12 -4.30
C GLN A 39 1.05 2.08 -3.52
N ALA A 40 0.50 0.89 -3.28
CA ALA A 40 1.22 -0.22 -2.64
C ALA A 40 2.39 -0.70 -3.49
N ALA A 41 2.15 -0.91 -4.80
CA ALA A 41 3.17 -1.37 -5.74
C ALA A 41 4.31 -0.35 -5.94
N GLU A 42 4.02 0.95 -5.91
CA GLU A 42 5.05 2.00 -6.05
C GLU A 42 6.03 2.04 -4.88
N LYS A 43 5.60 1.61 -3.69
CA LYS A 43 6.39 1.65 -2.45
C LYS A 43 7.13 0.35 -2.12
N ALA A 44 6.83 -0.73 -2.83
CA ALA A 44 7.45 -2.04 -2.68
C ALA A 44 8.73 -2.14 -3.51
#